data_AF-A0A397RVS4-F1
#
_entry.id   AF-A0A397RVS4-F1
#
_cell.length_a   1.000
_cell.length_b   1.000
_cell.length_c   1.000
_cell.angle_alpha   90.00
_cell.angle_beta   90.00
_cell.angle_gamma   90.00
#
_symmetry.space_group_name_H-M   'P 1'
#
loop_
_entity.id
_entity.type
_entity.pdbx_description
1 polymer ?
#
loop_
_entity_poly.entity_id
_entity_poly.type
_entity_poly.pdbx_seq_one_letter_code
_entity_poly.pdbx_strand_id
1 'polypeptide(L)'
;MDQMNKVYWKISDYIQSIKDIKELDPIIKDLTRYSDKDIFQRIKNEIIIEDDWITFTESKIKYVEAAVFENRQFIREEGEVLPIERIRKVSPSSVSHLAKHSDYIEKYTEGEDITPSKLYTVNKDTDYGVYENKFIYLLLLTLSDFIFRIREDVMSSVKGENGVFQIRRRNEILGDDIELSLRLEFRNATLEEKLTEHEAKKLTRMEALRERVGALLATPLMQIVSKEPVISSNITKTNVLTMNENFSNSLELYEYLLNYDKKCYHVNKVTEVVPISSSLAFPMLGLELLVSLLKESKTDDYEIKKNEIIADEKKKAIDELSKRIDKIKEKYQADPSSYVAILEDKINLLESENMQMQVLRDNLDKIVLVKEGLDKDNKALRMDIDNLLSKLRDLEARLKDVNASEDLIRTQYEDKLKEKNKEIEELKEALEKKTNELQEALIQKQNAISKTDKLKEDLSNERKKYDELKRTSDLEIESKDKEINELLDFKRLNEGRFKGIQAMAGEINSENAETSKEAFDELENEYNAFTSYYEEVWKKTKKEIIKEIKRKKG
;
A
#
# COMPACT_ATOMS: atom_id res chain seq x y z
N MET A 1 -30.74 -46.25 -36.75
CA MET A 1 -30.41 -44.81 -36.87
C MET A 1 -31.15 -44.07 -35.79
N ASP A 2 -30.38 -43.37 -34.97
CA ASP A 2 -30.77 -42.77 -33.70
C ASP A 2 -32.01 -41.85 -33.82
N GLN A 3 -32.91 -41.88 -32.84
CA GLN A 3 -34.12 -41.03 -32.83
C GLN A 3 -33.75 -39.54 -32.95
N MET A 4 -32.58 -39.17 -32.42
CA MET A 4 -32.01 -37.83 -32.53
C MET A 4 -31.70 -37.44 -33.99
N ASN A 5 -31.25 -38.38 -34.82
CA ASN A 5 -31.00 -38.14 -36.24
C ASN A 5 -32.31 -37.98 -37.02
N LYS A 6 -33.36 -38.75 -36.72
CA LYS A 6 -34.68 -38.58 -37.36
C LYS A 6 -35.29 -37.21 -37.08
N VAL A 7 -35.15 -36.73 -35.85
CA VAL A 7 -35.59 -35.39 -35.44
C VAL A 7 -34.78 -34.31 -36.16
N TYR A 8 -33.44 -34.46 -36.21
CA TYR A 8 -32.56 -33.54 -36.94
C TYR A 8 -32.90 -33.46 -38.43
N TRP A 9 -33.16 -34.60 -39.09
CA TRP A 9 -33.58 -34.64 -40.49
C TRP A 9 -34.96 -34.02 -40.72
N LYS A 10 -35.95 -34.26 -39.85
CA LYS A 10 -37.27 -33.62 -39.94
C LYS A 10 -37.20 -32.10 -39.76
N ILE A 11 -36.38 -31.61 -38.83
CA ILE A 11 -36.15 -30.17 -38.63
C ILE A 11 -35.42 -29.59 -39.84
N SER A 12 -34.40 -30.26 -40.36
CA SER A 12 -33.64 -29.83 -41.54
C SER A 12 -34.53 -29.77 -42.79
N ASP A 13 -35.34 -30.80 -43.04
CA ASP A 13 -36.25 -30.86 -44.18
C ASP A 13 -37.38 -29.82 -44.07
N TYR A 14 -37.90 -29.57 -42.86
CA TYR A 14 -38.88 -28.52 -42.64
C TYR A 14 -38.27 -27.12 -42.81
N ILE A 15 -37.08 -26.85 -42.25
CA ILE A 15 -36.33 -25.60 -42.49
C ILE A 15 -36.06 -25.41 -44.00
N GLN A 16 -35.76 -26.48 -44.72
CA GLN A 16 -35.58 -26.44 -46.18
C GLN A 16 -36.90 -26.23 -46.94
N SER A 17 -38.03 -26.74 -46.44
CA SER A 17 -39.36 -26.50 -47.02
C SER A 17 -39.87 -25.08 -46.79
N ILE A 18 -39.37 -24.40 -45.76
CA ILE A 18 -39.62 -22.98 -45.48
C ILE A 18 -38.71 -22.05 -46.31
N LYS A 19 -37.98 -22.58 -47.32
CA LYS A 19 -37.17 -21.74 -48.22
C LYS A 19 -37.99 -20.72 -49.01
N ASP A 20 -39.32 -20.85 -49.09
CA ASP A 20 -40.20 -19.80 -49.57
C ASP A 20 -40.53 -18.81 -48.43
N ILE A 21 -39.53 -18.01 -48.08
CA ILE A 21 -39.53 -16.99 -47.00
C ILE A 21 -40.75 -16.04 -47.03
N LYS A 22 -41.42 -15.89 -48.19
CA LYS A 22 -42.54 -14.96 -48.41
C LYS A 22 -43.81 -15.26 -47.62
N GLU A 23 -44.08 -16.53 -47.29
CA GLU A 23 -45.31 -16.91 -46.56
C GLU A 23 -45.19 -16.68 -45.04
N LEU A 24 -43.95 -16.67 -44.53
CA LEU A 24 -43.68 -16.33 -43.14
C LEU A 24 -43.63 -14.82 -42.89
N ASP A 25 -43.42 -13.98 -43.91
CA ASP A 25 -43.31 -12.52 -43.75
C ASP A 25 -44.42 -11.87 -42.90
N PRO A 26 -45.73 -12.15 -43.10
CA PRO A 26 -46.78 -11.59 -42.25
C PRO A 26 -46.78 -12.15 -40.82
N ILE A 27 -46.49 -13.44 -40.65
CA ILE A 27 -46.38 -14.09 -39.33
C ILE A 27 -45.17 -13.54 -38.57
N ILE A 28 -44.03 -13.40 -39.23
CA ILE A 28 -42.82 -12.74 -38.73
C ILE A 28 -43.13 -11.28 -38.39
N LYS A 29 -43.89 -10.56 -39.21
CA LYS A 29 -44.23 -9.14 -39.01
C LYS A 29 -45.19 -8.92 -37.84
N ASP A 30 -46.12 -9.83 -37.59
CA ASP A 30 -47.02 -9.77 -36.42
C ASP A 30 -46.33 -10.30 -35.15
N LEU A 31 -45.47 -11.33 -35.25
CA LEU A 31 -44.67 -11.84 -34.13
C LEU A 31 -43.43 -10.98 -33.81
N THR A 32 -43.04 -10.03 -34.68
CA THR A 32 -42.05 -8.98 -34.37
C THR A 32 -42.71 -7.73 -33.80
N ARG A 33 -44.04 -7.68 -33.69
CA ARG A 33 -44.70 -6.63 -32.91
C ARG A 33 -44.43 -6.87 -31.44
N TYR A 34 -43.90 -5.83 -30.80
CA TYR A 34 -43.67 -5.82 -29.37
C TYR A 34 -44.97 -6.10 -28.61
N SER A 35 -44.91 -7.11 -27.76
CA SER A 35 -45.89 -7.35 -26.70
C SER A 35 -45.34 -6.71 -25.42
N ASP A 36 -46.16 -5.98 -24.66
CA ASP A 36 -45.79 -5.46 -23.33
C ASP A 36 -45.38 -6.58 -22.33
N LYS A 37 -45.53 -7.86 -22.72
CA LYS A 37 -45.19 -9.04 -21.92
C LYS A 37 -43.77 -9.57 -22.19
N ASP A 38 -43.07 -9.08 -23.22
CA ASP A 38 -41.72 -9.52 -23.55
C ASP A 38 -40.70 -8.75 -22.70
N ILE A 39 -40.03 -9.48 -21.79
CA ILE A 39 -39.14 -8.90 -20.80
C ILE A 39 -37.72 -9.36 -21.10
N PHE A 40 -36.86 -8.42 -21.48
CA PHE A 40 -35.41 -8.60 -21.44
C PHE A 40 -34.84 -7.77 -20.30
N GLN A 41 -34.18 -8.44 -19.37
CA GLN A 41 -33.62 -7.87 -18.16
C GLN A 41 -32.15 -8.25 -18.05
N ARG A 42 -31.31 -7.22 -17.89
CA ARG A 42 -29.92 -7.37 -17.48
C ARG A 42 -29.83 -6.99 -16.01
N ILE A 43 -29.58 -7.97 -15.16
CA ILE A 43 -29.37 -7.78 -13.72
C ILE A 43 -27.87 -7.65 -13.50
N LYS A 44 -27.39 -6.51 -13.04
CA LYS A 44 -25.99 -6.29 -12.63
C LYS A 44 -25.91 -6.14 -11.12
N ASN A 45 -24.82 -6.65 -10.54
CA ASN A 45 -24.49 -6.42 -9.15
C ASN A 45 -23.48 -5.27 -9.10
N GLU A 46 -23.90 -4.11 -8.60
CA GLU A 46 -23.03 -2.96 -8.34
C GLU A 46 -22.58 -2.99 -6.89
N ILE A 47 -21.28 -2.82 -6.66
CA ILE A 47 -20.73 -2.75 -5.30
C ILE A 47 -20.62 -1.28 -4.91
N ILE A 48 -21.23 -0.94 -3.78
CA ILE A 48 -21.14 0.38 -3.16
C ILE A 48 -20.34 0.23 -1.87
N ILE A 49 -19.26 0.97 -1.75
CA ILE A 49 -18.38 1.00 -0.58
C ILE A 49 -18.77 2.22 0.27
N GLU A 50 -19.00 2.01 1.57
CA GLU A 50 -19.26 3.11 2.50
C GLU A 50 -18.00 3.94 2.70
N ASP A 51 -18.12 5.26 2.59
CA ASP A 51 -16.98 6.18 2.64
C ASP A 51 -16.65 6.67 4.05
N ASP A 52 -17.57 6.52 5.01
CA ASP A 52 -17.48 7.11 6.34
C ASP A 52 -16.25 6.62 7.11
N TRP A 53 -16.00 5.31 7.11
CA TRP A 53 -14.85 4.73 7.78
C TRP A 53 -13.52 5.01 7.06
N ILE A 54 -13.53 5.10 5.72
CA ILE A 54 -12.33 5.42 4.92
C ILE A 54 -11.87 6.83 5.26
N THR A 55 -12.78 7.80 5.14
CA THR A 55 -12.51 9.21 5.39
C THR A 55 -12.13 9.45 6.85
N PHE A 56 -12.80 8.79 7.80
CA PHE A 56 -12.42 8.87 9.21
C PHE A 56 -11.00 8.32 9.46
N THR A 57 -10.69 7.14 8.90
CA THR A 57 -9.36 6.52 9.04
C THR A 57 -8.27 7.39 8.42
N GLU A 58 -8.46 7.92 7.21
CA GLU A 58 -7.51 8.83 6.55
C GLU A 58 -7.25 10.10 7.37
N SER A 59 -8.27 10.62 8.06
CA SER A 59 -8.11 11.80 8.91
C SER A 59 -7.24 11.52 10.15
N LYS A 60 -7.26 10.28 10.64
CA LYS A 60 -6.59 9.86 11.89
C LYS A 60 -5.24 9.17 11.67
N ILE A 61 -5.00 8.54 10.51
CA ILE A 61 -3.79 7.73 10.24
C ILE A 61 -2.49 8.53 10.41
N LYS A 62 -2.48 9.81 10.06
CA LYS A 62 -1.31 10.70 10.23
C LYS A 62 -0.85 10.81 11.69
N TYR A 63 -1.78 10.71 12.65
CA TYR A 63 -1.47 10.75 14.08
C TYR A 63 -0.91 9.42 14.56
N VAL A 64 -1.38 8.31 13.98
CA VAL A 64 -0.81 6.97 14.21
C VAL A 64 0.62 6.91 13.69
N GLU A 65 0.86 7.43 12.47
CA GLU A 65 2.21 7.55 11.89
C GLU A 65 3.13 8.35 12.82
N ALA A 66 2.70 9.54 13.26
CA ALA A 66 3.46 10.37 14.19
C ALA A 66 3.73 9.65 15.53
N ALA A 67 2.76 8.91 16.08
CA ALA A 67 2.93 8.13 17.30
C ALA A 67 3.98 7.01 17.14
N VAL A 68 4.05 6.35 15.98
CA VAL A 68 5.10 5.37 15.67
C VAL A 68 6.47 6.05 15.64
N PHE A 69 6.58 7.22 15.00
CA PHE A 69 7.86 7.94 14.88
C PHE A 69 8.32 8.62 16.17
N GLU A 70 7.45 8.83 17.16
CA GLU A 70 7.86 9.28 18.50
C GLU A 70 8.85 8.31 19.17
N ASN A 71 8.93 7.04 18.73
CA ASN A 71 9.90 6.04 19.20
C ASN A 71 10.03 6.02 20.73
N ARG A 72 8.89 5.99 21.44
CA ARG A 72 8.87 6.01 22.90
C ARG A 72 9.66 4.84 23.46
N GLN A 73 10.49 5.11 24.44
CA GLN A 73 11.39 4.13 25.02
C GLN A 73 11.50 4.37 26.53
N PHE A 74 11.64 3.27 27.27
CA PHE A 74 11.93 3.28 28.69
C PHE A 74 13.34 2.77 28.91
N ILE A 75 14.19 3.55 29.59
CA ILE A 75 15.56 3.13 29.88
C ILE A 75 15.53 2.33 31.19
N ARG A 76 15.82 1.03 31.13
CA ARG A 76 16.06 0.20 32.30
C ARG A 76 17.54 0.31 32.69
N GLU A 77 17.79 0.63 33.95
CA GLU A 77 19.14 0.66 34.51
C GLU A 77 19.32 -0.60 35.36
N GLU A 78 20.07 -1.59 34.85
CA GLU A 78 20.43 -2.78 35.61
C GLU A 78 21.89 -2.68 36.07
N GLY A 79 22.08 -2.75 37.37
CA GLY A 79 23.39 -2.69 38.01
C GLY A 79 23.94 -4.06 38.31
N GLU A 80 25.16 -4.35 37.84
CA GLU A 80 25.87 -5.60 38.14
C GLU A 80 27.31 -5.35 38.59
N VAL A 81 27.82 -6.21 39.46
CA VAL A 81 29.22 -6.17 39.90
C VAL A 81 30.03 -7.16 39.07
N LEU A 82 30.95 -6.65 38.25
CA LEU A 82 31.79 -7.46 37.40
C LEU A 82 33.28 -7.33 37.77
N PRO A 83 34.11 -8.34 37.46
CA PRO A 83 35.56 -8.21 37.51
C PRO A 83 36.04 -7.04 36.65
N ILE A 84 37.08 -6.34 37.12
CA ILE A 84 37.59 -5.13 36.46
C ILE A 84 37.99 -5.38 34.99
N GLU A 85 38.46 -6.58 34.66
CA GLU A 85 38.90 -6.94 33.30
C GLU A 85 37.76 -6.93 32.28
N ARG A 86 36.50 -7.07 32.74
CA ARG A 86 35.30 -7.06 31.88
C ARG A 86 34.71 -5.66 31.70
N ILE A 87 35.19 -4.67 32.45
CA ILE A 87 34.58 -3.34 32.51
C ILE A 87 35.37 -2.37 31.64
N ARG A 88 34.72 -1.81 30.62
CA ARG A 88 35.33 -0.84 29.70
C ARG A 88 35.23 0.61 30.18
N LYS A 89 34.23 0.94 31.01
CA LYS A 89 33.96 2.31 31.47
C LYS A 89 33.56 2.31 32.93
N VAL A 90 34.14 3.23 33.69
CA VAL A 90 33.85 3.44 35.12
C VAL A 90 32.91 4.63 35.25
N SER A 91 31.85 4.48 36.04
CA SER A 91 30.85 5.53 36.31
C SER A 91 31.00 6.10 37.73
N PRO A 92 30.44 7.27 38.05
CA PRO A 92 30.41 7.79 39.43
C PRO A 92 29.75 6.81 40.41
N SER A 93 28.72 6.08 39.96
CA SER A 93 28.06 5.02 40.71
C SER A 93 28.99 3.86 41.02
N SER A 94 29.91 3.53 40.10
CA SER A 94 30.97 2.52 40.30
C SER A 94 31.90 2.91 41.44
N VAL A 95 32.32 4.18 41.49
CA VAL A 95 33.22 4.71 42.55
C VAL A 95 32.49 4.75 43.89
N SER A 96 31.24 5.20 43.91
CA SER A 96 30.42 5.23 45.14
C SER A 96 30.17 3.84 45.69
N HIS A 97 29.96 2.84 44.83
CA HIS A 97 29.82 1.45 45.24
C HIS A 97 31.13 0.86 45.76
N LEU A 98 32.26 1.12 45.09
CA LEU A 98 33.57 0.67 45.54
C LEU A 98 33.93 1.24 46.93
N ALA A 99 33.62 2.51 47.17
CA ALA A 99 33.85 3.14 48.48
C ALA A 99 33.06 2.49 49.62
N LYS A 100 31.93 1.82 49.33
CA LYS A 100 31.12 1.07 50.31
C LYS A 100 31.54 -0.38 50.47
N HIS A 101 32.33 -0.91 49.54
CA HIS A 101 32.69 -2.33 49.48
C HIS A 101 34.20 -2.49 49.33
N SER A 102 34.93 -2.29 50.44
CA SER A 102 36.38 -2.45 50.54
C SER A 102 36.87 -3.84 50.14
N ASP A 103 36.01 -4.86 50.22
CA ASP A 103 36.31 -6.25 49.84
C ASP A 103 36.59 -6.43 48.33
N TYR A 104 36.27 -5.41 47.53
CA TYR A 104 36.57 -5.37 46.08
C TYR A 104 37.88 -4.64 45.77
N ILE A 105 38.70 -4.34 46.77
CA ILE A 105 40.03 -3.73 46.61
C ILE A 105 41.09 -4.80 46.79
N GLU A 106 41.94 -4.99 45.79
CA GLU A 106 42.93 -6.06 45.75
C GLU A 106 44.29 -5.63 46.32
N LYS A 107 44.66 -4.36 46.10
CA LYS A 107 45.87 -3.74 46.67
C LYS A 107 45.55 -2.39 47.27
N TYR A 108 46.05 -2.18 48.47
CA TYR A 108 45.99 -0.91 49.20
C TYR A 108 47.36 -0.61 49.82
N THR A 109 47.97 0.50 49.38
CA THR A 109 49.15 1.08 50.01
C THR A 109 48.83 2.53 50.36
N GLU A 110 49.13 2.95 51.59
CA GLU A 110 48.78 4.28 52.07
C GLU A 110 49.56 5.36 51.28
N GLY A 111 48.85 6.16 50.48
CA GLY A 111 49.43 7.18 49.59
C GLY A 111 49.62 6.75 48.13
N GLU A 112 49.24 5.52 47.75
CA GLU A 112 49.28 5.03 46.36
C GLU A 112 47.89 4.82 45.75
N ASP A 113 47.86 4.64 44.42
CA ASP A 113 46.64 4.35 43.65
C ASP A 113 46.03 3.00 44.04
N ILE A 114 44.72 3.01 44.30
CA ILE A 114 43.94 1.84 44.69
C ILE A 114 43.64 0.98 43.45
N THR A 115 43.90 -0.34 43.54
CA THR A 115 43.56 -1.29 42.47
C THR A 115 42.36 -2.16 42.88
N PRO A 116 41.17 -1.97 42.29
CA PRO A 116 40.00 -2.79 42.57
C PRO A 116 39.96 -4.09 41.74
N SER A 117 39.51 -5.19 42.34
CA SER A 117 39.28 -6.48 41.69
C SER A 117 37.91 -6.57 41.01
N LYS A 118 36.89 -5.88 41.54
CA LYS A 118 35.53 -5.82 40.99
C LYS A 118 34.97 -4.41 41.03
N LEU A 119 34.17 -4.04 40.05
CA LEU A 119 33.48 -2.76 40.00
C LEU A 119 32.01 -2.94 39.65
N TYR A 120 31.17 -2.08 40.20
CA TYR A 120 29.75 -2.01 39.86
C TYR A 120 29.58 -1.25 38.53
N THR A 121 29.00 -1.87 37.52
CA THR A 121 28.62 -1.23 36.26
C THR A 121 27.11 -1.14 36.17
N VAL A 122 26.62 -0.06 35.56
CA VAL A 122 25.19 0.12 35.28
C VAL A 122 25.02 0.00 33.77
N ASN A 123 24.38 -1.08 33.33
CA ASN A 123 23.98 -1.25 31.95
C ASN A 123 22.65 -0.51 31.76
N LYS A 124 22.59 0.33 30.73
CA LYS A 124 21.39 1.06 30.35
C LYS A 124 20.82 0.40 29.12
N ASP A 125 19.79 -0.41 29.33
CA ASP A 125 19.08 -1.08 28.25
C ASP A 125 17.82 -0.29 27.88
N THR A 126 17.63 -0.09 26.58
CA THR A 126 16.47 0.63 26.05
C THR A 126 15.35 -0.36 25.78
N ASP A 127 14.28 -0.27 26.57
CA ASP A 127 13.08 -1.08 26.42
C ASP A 127 12.03 -0.32 25.58
N TYR A 128 11.69 -0.89 24.42
CA TYR A 128 10.66 -0.36 23.52
C TYR A 128 9.27 -0.94 23.79
N GLY A 129 9.15 -1.92 24.69
CA GLY A 129 7.90 -2.56 25.12
C GLY A 129 7.03 -1.69 26.03
N VAL A 130 7.04 -0.37 25.81
CA VAL A 130 6.21 0.58 26.52
C VAL A 130 4.73 0.37 26.16
N TYR A 131 3.84 0.54 27.14
CA TYR A 131 2.40 0.29 26.98
C TYR A 131 1.80 1.02 25.76
N GLU A 132 2.17 2.28 25.55
CA GLU A 132 1.73 3.09 24.42
C GLU A 132 2.15 2.50 23.06
N ASN A 133 3.37 1.96 22.95
CA ASN A 133 3.83 1.33 21.71
C ASN A 133 3.07 0.02 21.45
N LYS A 134 2.81 -0.76 22.51
CA LYS A 134 1.99 -1.97 22.42
C LYS A 134 0.56 -1.65 21.98
N PHE A 135 0.02 -0.52 22.44
CA PHE A 135 -1.28 -0.02 22.00
C PHE A 135 -1.29 0.35 20.51
N ILE A 136 -0.30 1.11 20.04
CA ILE A 136 -0.20 1.45 18.61
C ILE A 136 -0.08 0.18 17.75
N TYR A 137 0.71 -0.80 18.20
CA TYR A 137 0.81 -2.08 17.51
C TYR A 137 -0.54 -2.81 17.45
N LEU A 138 -1.28 -2.89 18.56
CA LEU A 138 -2.63 -3.47 18.58
C LEU A 138 -3.59 -2.73 17.63
N LEU A 139 -3.58 -1.40 17.63
CA LEU A 139 -4.39 -0.58 16.73
C LEU A 139 -4.08 -0.91 15.27
N LEU A 140 -2.80 -0.96 14.89
CA LEU A 140 -2.38 -1.27 13.52
C LEU A 140 -2.82 -2.68 13.09
N LEU A 141 -2.72 -3.67 13.98
CA LEU A 141 -3.24 -5.03 13.72
C LEU A 141 -4.76 -5.00 13.54
N THR A 142 -5.48 -4.34 14.45
CA THR A 142 -6.95 -4.24 14.40
C THR A 142 -7.41 -3.58 13.10
N LEU A 143 -6.73 -2.50 12.69
CA LEU A 143 -7.03 -1.78 11.46
C LEU A 143 -6.68 -2.61 10.22
N SER A 144 -5.54 -3.31 10.21
CA SER A 144 -5.16 -4.23 9.14
C SER A 144 -6.20 -5.33 8.95
N ASP A 145 -6.63 -5.98 10.04
CA ASP A 145 -7.64 -7.04 10.02
C ASP A 145 -9.03 -6.52 9.62
N PHE A 146 -9.37 -5.30 10.02
CA PHE A 146 -10.59 -4.63 9.59
C PHE A 146 -10.61 -4.41 8.07
N ILE A 147 -9.57 -3.79 7.51
CA ILE A 147 -9.45 -3.55 6.07
C ILE A 147 -9.40 -4.86 5.28
N PHE A 148 -8.67 -5.86 5.79
CA PHE A 148 -8.55 -7.17 5.15
C PHE A 148 -9.92 -7.86 5.02
N ARG A 149 -10.72 -7.88 6.08
CA ARG A 149 -12.07 -8.49 6.07
C ARG A 149 -12.97 -7.83 5.03
N ILE A 150 -13.04 -6.50 5.01
CA ILE A 150 -13.85 -5.76 4.04
C ILE A 150 -13.43 -6.08 2.61
N ARG A 151 -12.12 -6.11 2.36
CA ARG A 151 -11.59 -6.45 1.04
C ARG A 151 -11.96 -7.86 0.62
N GLU A 152 -11.76 -8.86 1.47
CA GLU A 152 -12.14 -10.24 1.14
C GLU A 152 -13.65 -10.39 0.89
N ASP A 153 -14.48 -9.69 1.67
CA ASP A 153 -15.93 -9.68 1.48
C ASP A 153 -16.35 -9.04 0.15
N VAL A 154 -15.74 -7.90 -0.21
CA VAL A 154 -15.91 -7.25 -1.52
C VAL A 154 -15.46 -8.18 -2.67
N MET A 155 -14.28 -8.79 -2.54
CA MET A 155 -13.73 -9.71 -3.55
C MET A 155 -14.60 -10.97 -3.72
N SER A 156 -15.12 -11.53 -2.62
CA SER A 156 -16.02 -12.68 -2.66
C SER A 156 -17.36 -12.35 -3.33
N SER A 157 -17.86 -11.13 -3.12
CA SER A 157 -19.07 -10.60 -3.76
C SER A 157 -18.88 -10.37 -5.27
N VAL A 158 -17.63 -10.16 -5.72
CA VAL A 158 -17.31 -10.16 -7.15
C VAL A 158 -17.31 -11.58 -7.74
N LYS A 159 -16.91 -12.58 -6.98
CA LYS A 159 -16.88 -13.98 -7.45
C LYS A 159 -18.29 -14.63 -7.50
N GLY A 160 -19.19 -14.23 -6.60
CA GLY A 160 -20.57 -14.74 -6.52
C GLY A 160 -21.52 -14.02 -7.48
N GLU A 161 -22.09 -14.75 -8.44
CA GLU A 161 -23.07 -14.29 -9.45
C GLU A 161 -22.63 -13.03 -10.23
N ASN A 162 -22.19 -13.23 -11.48
CA ASN A 162 -22.00 -12.12 -12.42
C ASN A 162 -23.26 -11.98 -13.24
N GLY A 163 -23.52 -10.73 -13.65
CA GLY A 163 -24.84 -10.26 -14.01
C GLY A 163 -25.70 -11.27 -14.76
N VAL A 164 -26.93 -11.44 -14.29
CA VAL A 164 -27.87 -12.40 -14.87
C VAL A 164 -28.55 -11.73 -16.05
N PHE A 165 -28.47 -12.35 -17.22
CA PHE A 165 -29.32 -11.97 -18.34
C PHE A 165 -30.53 -12.88 -18.34
N GLN A 166 -31.71 -12.26 -18.27
CA GLN A 166 -32.99 -12.95 -18.31
C GLN A 166 -33.78 -12.46 -19.51
N ILE A 167 -34.22 -13.41 -20.33
CA ILE A 167 -35.19 -13.15 -21.39
C ILE A 167 -36.40 -14.01 -21.11
N ARG A 168 -37.57 -13.38 -21.01
CA ARG A 168 -38.84 -14.06 -20.92
C ARG A 168 -39.75 -13.54 -22.02
N ARG A 169 -40.24 -14.46 -22.84
CA ARG A 169 -41.11 -14.20 -23.97
C ARG A 169 -42.26 -15.18 -23.96
N ARG A 170 -43.48 -14.71 -24.23
CA ARG A 170 -44.66 -15.57 -24.30
C ARG A 170 -45.44 -15.26 -25.56
N ASN A 171 -45.57 -16.25 -26.43
CA ASN A 171 -46.24 -16.14 -27.72
C ASN A 171 -47.15 -17.34 -27.95
N GLU A 172 -48.20 -17.14 -28.75
CA GLU A 172 -49.00 -18.23 -29.27
C GLU A 172 -48.45 -18.65 -30.64
N ILE A 173 -48.02 -19.90 -30.78
CA ILE A 173 -47.47 -20.45 -32.02
C ILE A 173 -48.18 -21.77 -32.32
N LEU A 174 -48.77 -21.88 -33.52
CA LEU A 174 -49.51 -23.08 -33.96
C LEU A 174 -50.65 -23.49 -33.00
N GLY A 175 -51.25 -22.52 -32.29
CA GLY A 175 -52.35 -22.75 -31.33
C GLY A 175 -51.91 -23.18 -29.92
N ASP A 176 -50.60 -23.27 -29.67
CA ASP A 176 -50.02 -23.50 -28.34
C ASP A 176 -49.54 -22.17 -27.72
N ASP A 177 -49.84 -21.94 -26.44
CA ASP A 177 -49.23 -20.86 -25.63
C ASP A 177 -47.83 -21.29 -25.17
N ILE A 178 -46.79 -20.67 -25.75
CA ILE A 178 -45.39 -21.01 -25.53
C ILE A 178 -44.71 -19.89 -24.73
N GLU A 179 -44.19 -20.24 -23.55
CA GLU A 179 -43.31 -19.36 -22.77
C GLU A 179 -41.85 -19.80 -22.91
N LEU A 180 -41.03 -18.97 -23.56
CA LEU A 180 -39.58 -19.12 -23.61
C LEU A 180 -38.94 -18.30 -22.48
N SER A 181 -38.23 -18.99 -21.59
CA SER A 181 -37.40 -18.38 -20.55
C SER A 181 -35.93 -18.76 -20.73
N LEU A 182 -35.08 -17.78 -21.04
CA LEU A 182 -33.63 -17.93 -21.11
C LEU A 182 -32.97 -17.20 -19.94
N ARG A 183 -32.17 -17.92 -19.15
CA ARG A 183 -31.35 -17.35 -18.08
C ARG A 183 -29.89 -17.66 -18.38
N LEU A 184 -29.10 -16.63 -18.65
CA LEU A 184 -27.65 -16.73 -18.83
C LEU A 184 -26.96 -16.16 -17.60
N GLU A 185 -26.13 -16.99 -16.97
CA GLU A 185 -25.30 -16.60 -15.83
C GLU A 185 -23.85 -16.49 -16.27
N PHE A 186 -23.29 -15.30 -16.12
CA PHE A 186 -21.90 -15.08 -16.45
C PHE A 186 -21.07 -15.47 -15.23
N ARG A 187 -20.04 -16.28 -15.45
CA ARG A 187 -19.03 -16.64 -14.44
C ARG A 187 -17.74 -16.08 -15.04
N ASN A 188 -17.13 -15.07 -14.40
CA ASN A 188 -15.94 -14.30 -14.79
C ASN A 188 -16.19 -12.80 -15.10
N ALA A 189 -16.92 -12.05 -14.25
CA ALA A 189 -16.81 -10.58 -14.30
C ALA A 189 -15.57 -10.12 -13.55
N THR A 190 -14.90 -9.11 -14.08
CA THR A 190 -13.79 -8.44 -13.39
C THR A 190 -14.34 -7.46 -12.35
N LEU A 191 -13.51 -7.11 -11.36
CA LEU A 191 -13.86 -6.12 -10.35
C LEU A 191 -14.22 -4.76 -10.98
N GLU A 192 -13.51 -4.41 -12.05
CA GLU A 192 -13.68 -3.18 -12.83
C GLU A 192 -15.05 -3.07 -13.50
N GLU A 193 -15.67 -4.21 -13.87
CA GLU A 193 -17.01 -4.22 -14.46
C GLU A 193 -18.13 -4.01 -13.43
N LYS A 194 -17.85 -4.24 -12.14
CA LYS A 194 -18.82 -4.15 -11.03
C LYS A 194 -18.72 -2.87 -10.21
N LEU A 195 -17.67 -2.07 -10.43
CA LEU A 195 -17.43 -0.81 -9.74
C LEU A 195 -17.73 0.35 -10.69
N THR A 196 -18.50 1.33 -10.20
CA THR A 196 -18.56 2.63 -10.87
C THR A 196 -17.21 3.34 -10.70
N GLU A 197 -16.92 4.36 -11.52
CA GLU A 197 -15.69 5.14 -11.41
C GLU A 197 -15.49 5.72 -10.00
N HIS A 198 -16.58 6.10 -9.34
CA HIS A 198 -16.55 6.62 -7.97
C HIS A 198 -16.18 5.54 -6.94
N GLU A 199 -16.76 4.34 -7.06
CA GLU A 199 -16.48 3.24 -6.13
C GLU A 199 -15.09 2.64 -6.36
N ALA A 200 -14.59 2.67 -7.60
CA ALA A 200 -13.21 2.32 -7.92
C ALA A 200 -12.21 3.25 -7.19
N LYS A 201 -12.49 4.57 -7.13
CA LYS A 201 -11.65 5.52 -6.37
C LYS A 201 -11.63 5.22 -4.86
N LYS A 202 -12.77 4.83 -4.28
CA LYS A 202 -12.83 4.41 -2.86
C LYS A 202 -12.03 3.14 -2.60
N LEU A 203 -12.09 2.17 -3.52
CA LEU A 203 -11.26 0.97 -3.44
C LEU A 203 -9.77 1.32 -3.47
N THR A 204 -9.33 2.19 -4.37
CA THR A 204 -7.93 2.64 -4.42
C THR A 204 -7.50 3.32 -3.12
N ARG A 205 -8.37 4.14 -2.52
CA ARG A 205 -8.12 4.76 -1.20
C ARG A 205 -7.98 3.71 -0.10
N MET A 206 -8.85 2.70 -0.09
CA MET A 206 -8.75 1.56 0.84
C MET A 206 -7.43 0.79 0.66
N GLU A 207 -7.00 0.55 -0.58
CA GLU A 207 -5.72 -0.13 -0.85
C GLU A 207 -4.52 0.72 -0.39
N ALA A 208 -4.55 2.03 -0.62
CA ALA A 208 -3.52 2.93 -0.11
C ALA A 208 -3.45 2.93 1.43
N LEU A 209 -4.60 2.89 2.13
CA LEU A 209 -4.63 2.75 3.59
C LEU A 209 -4.01 1.42 4.03
N ARG A 210 -4.35 0.31 3.36
CA ARG A 210 -3.77 -1.00 3.65
C ARG A 210 -2.25 -1.00 3.51
N GLU A 211 -1.72 -0.42 2.42
CA GLU A 211 -0.29 -0.32 2.18
C GLU A 211 0.40 0.53 3.25
N ARG A 212 -0.19 1.67 3.64
CA ARG A 212 0.34 2.52 4.72
C ARG A 212 0.39 1.78 6.06
N VAL A 213 -0.69 1.08 6.42
CA VAL A 213 -0.73 0.28 7.65
C VAL A 213 0.31 -0.83 7.63
N GLY A 214 0.46 -1.52 6.49
CA GLY A 214 1.49 -2.53 6.29
C GLY A 214 2.91 -1.96 6.45
N ALA A 215 3.16 -0.77 5.89
CA ALA A 215 4.45 -0.08 6.03
C ALA A 215 4.74 0.30 7.50
N LEU A 216 3.73 0.75 8.24
CA LEU A 216 3.88 1.07 9.67
C LEU A 216 4.19 -0.17 10.51
N LEU A 217 3.50 -1.29 10.27
CA LEU A 217 3.80 -2.57 10.92
C LEU A 217 5.21 -3.09 10.59
N ALA A 218 5.74 -2.76 9.41
CA ALA A 218 7.10 -3.12 8.99
C ALA A 218 8.20 -2.25 9.63
N THR A 219 7.86 -1.18 10.35
CA THR A 219 8.87 -0.31 11.00
C THR A 219 9.68 -1.05 12.06
N PRO A 220 10.96 -0.69 12.30
CA PRO A 220 11.80 -1.36 13.29
C PRO A 220 11.18 -1.39 14.70
N LEU A 221 10.53 -0.30 15.11
CA LEU A 221 9.84 -0.22 16.39
C LEU A 221 8.72 -1.27 16.50
N MET A 222 7.84 -1.36 15.50
CA MET A 222 6.73 -2.32 15.50
C MET A 222 7.21 -3.77 15.42
N GLN A 223 8.34 -4.02 14.75
CA GLN A 223 8.99 -5.35 14.70
C GLN A 223 9.65 -5.76 16.03
N ILE A 224 10.05 -4.81 16.87
CA ILE A 224 10.51 -5.09 18.23
C ILE A 224 9.30 -5.35 19.13
N VAL A 225 8.30 -4.47 19.07
CA VAL A 225 7.07 -4.55 19.88
C VAL A 225 6.25 -5.80 19.55
N SER A 226 6.31 -6.32 18.31
CA SER A 226 5.60 -7.54 17.92
C SER A 226 6.04 -8.79 18.69
N LYS A 227 7.24 -8.78 19.28
CA LYS A 227 7.77 -9.87 20.10
C LYS A 227 7.35 -9.78 21.56
N GLU A 228 6.75 -8.67 21.96
CA GLU A 228 6.26 -8.46 23.31
C GLU A 228 4.88 -9.10 23.53
N PRO A 229 4.48 -9.37 24.78
CA PRO A 229 3.14 -9.82 25.10
C PRO A 229 2.08 -8.82 24.64
N VAL A 230 1.07 -9.34 23.92
CA VAL A 230 -0.05 -8.56 23.40
C VAL A 230 -0.91 -8.02 24.56
N ILE A 231 -1.24 -6.74 24.49
CA ILE A 231 -2.13 -6.09 25.46
C ILE A 231 -3.59 -6.53 25.25
N SER A 232 -4.39 -6.53 26.31
CA SER A 232 -5.82 -6.84 26.19
C SER A 232 -6.56 -5.79 25.37
N SER A 233 -7.61 -6.19 24.66
CA SER A 233 -8.46 -5.28 23.89
C SER A 233 -9.13 -4.18 24.74
N ASN A 234 -9.25 -4.39 26.05
CA ASN A 234 -9.67 -3.36 27.00
C ASN A 234 -8.50 -2.44 27.34
N ILE A 235 -8.50 -1.24 26.76
CA ILE A 235 -7.39 -0.28 26.86
C ILE A 235 -7.56 0.59 28.09
N THR A 236 -6.58 0.55 28.98
CA THR A 236 -6.47 1.50 30.09
C THR A 236 -6.07 2.88 29.55
N LYS A 237 -6.88 3.91 29.83
CA LYS A 237 -6.62 5.29 29.40
C LYS A 237 -5.52 5.92 30.26
N THR A 238 -4.26 5.82 29.81
CA THR A 238 -3.12 6.47 30.47
C THR A 238 -3.07 7.97 30.15
N ASN A 239 -2.30 8.75 30.91
CA ASN A 239 -2.10 10.18 30.63
C ASN A 239 -1.51 10.43 29.24
N VAL A 240 -0.68 9.52 28.72
CA VAL A 240 -0.13 9.65 27.37
C VAL A 240 -1.23 9.44 26.34
N LEU A 241 -2.07 8.41 26.51
CA LEU A 241 -3.20 8.15 25.61
C LEU A 241 -4.27 9.25 25.64
N THR A 242 -4.38 10.04 26.71
CA THR A 242 -5.39 11.10 26.83
C THR A 242 -4.87 12.48 26.44
N MET A 243 -3.65 12.84 26.87
CA MET A 243 -3.11 14.21 26.75
C MET A 243 -2.24 14.41 25.50
N ASN A 244 -1.56 13.37 24.99
CA ASN A 244 -0.78 13.51 23.77
C ASN A 244 -1.72 13.45 22.55
N GLU A 245 -1.66 14.47 21.69
CA GLU A 245 -2.51 14.58 20.49
C GLU A 245 -2.44 13.33 19.60
N ASN A 246 -1.24 12.79 19.37
CA ASN A 246 -1.04 11.64 18.49
C ASN A 246 -1.71 10.37 19.04
N PHE A 247 -1.52 10.11 20.34
CA PHE A 247 -2.08 8.93 20.99
C PHE A 247 -3.57 9.05 21.28
N SER A 248 -4.06 10.26 21.58
CA SER A 248 -5.49 10.53 21.77
C SER A 248 -6.29 10.31 20.50
N ASN A 249 -5.80 10.83 19.36
CA ASN A 249 -6.41 10.56 18.05
C ASN A 249 -6.30 9.07 17.64
N SER A 250 -5.21 8.40 18.02
CA SER A 250 -5.05 6.95 17.79
C SER A 250 -6.05 6.13 18.62
N LEU A 251 -6.30 6.53 19.87
CA LEU A 251 -7.30 5.92 20.74
C LEU A 251 -8.71 6.11 20.19
N GLU A 252 -9.04 7.31 19.71
CA GLU A 252 -10.32 7.59 19.08
C GLU A 252 -10.54 6.73 17.82
N LEU A 253 -9.50 6.51 17.01
CA LEU A 253 -9.56 5.61 15.86
C LEU A 253 -9.82 4.16 16.29
N TYR A 254 -9.14 3.69 17.34
CA TYR A 254 -9.36 2.35 17.89
C TYR A 254 -10.80 2.17 18.40
N GLU A 255 -11.31 3.13 19.18
CA GLU A 255 -12.68 3.11 19.69
C GLU A 255 -13.71 3.16 18.56
N TYR A 256 -13.44 3.92 17.49
CA TYR A 256 -14.29 3.95 16.30
C TYR A 256 -14.38 2.58 15.61
N LEU A 257 -13.24 1.92 15.39
CA LEU A 257 -13.19 0.60 14.74
C LEU A 257 -13.92 -0.48 15.54
N LEU A 258 -13.83 -0.45 16.88
CA LEU A 258 -14.52 -1.39 17.75
C LEU A 258 -16.05 -1.19 17.75
N ASN A 259 -16.51 0.05 17.60
CA ASN A 259 -17.93 0.40 17.63
C ASN A 259 -18.56 0.49 16.23
N TYR A 260 -17.80 0.15 15.17
CA TYR A 260 -18.30 0.21 13.81
C TYR A 260 -19.22 -0.98 13.51
N ASP A 261 -20.54 -0.78 13.64
CA ASP A 261 -21.58 -1.80 13.44
C ASP A 261 -22.25 -1.74 12.05
N LYS A 262 -21.91 -0.72 11.24
CA LYS A 262 -22.47 -0.61 9.89
C LYS A 262 -21.82 -1.60 8.94
N LYS A 263 -22.52 -1.98 7.89
CA LYS A 263 -21.91 -2.70 6.77
C LYS A 263 -20.98 -1.75 6.02
N CYS A 264 -19.73 -2.14 5.82
CA CYS A 264 -18.74 -1.33 5.09
C CYS A 264 -18.98 -1.30 3.57
N TYR A 265 -19.84 -2.20 3.06
CA TYR A 265 -20.22 -2.23 1.66
C TYR A 265 -21.62 -2.82 1.46
N HIS A 266 -22.24 -2.48 0.34
CA HIS A 266 -23.53 -2.96 -0.11
C HIS A 266 -23.44 -3.47 -1.54
N VAL A 267 -24.20 -4.53 -1.86
CA VAL A 267 -24.35 -5.03 -3.23
C VAL A 267 -25.74 -4.65 -3.72
N ASN A 268 -25.79 -3.69 -4.63
CA ASN A 268 -27.02 -3.25 -5.26
C ASN A 268 -27.29 -4.05 -6.54
N LYS A 269 -28.49 -4.62 -6.64
CA LYS A 269 -28.94 -5.29 -7.85
C LYS A 269 -29.62 -4.28 -8.77
N VAL A 270 -28.91 -3.83 -9.79
CA VAL A 270 -29.45 -2.94 -10.82
C VAL A 270 -30.05 -3.80 -11.92
N THR A 271 -31.36 -3.64 -12.14
CA THR A 271 -32.08 -4.33 -13.22
C THR A 271 -32.34 -3.34 -14.35
N GLU A 272 -31.63 -3.52 -15.46
CA GLU A 272 -31.85 -2.77 -16.70
C GLU A 272 -32.83 -3.57 -17.56
N VAL A 273 -34.02 -3.04 -17.78
CA VAL A 273 -34.95 -3.59 -18.78
C VAL A 273 -34.55 -2.99 -20.13
N VAL A 274 -34.14 -3.83 -21.08
CA VAL A 274 -33.83 -3.40 -22.45
C VAL A 274 -34.90 -3.98 -23.37
N PRO A 275 -35.53 -3.18 -24.24
CA PRO A 275 -36.46 -3.73 -25.22
C PRO A 275 -35.75 -4.70 -26.17
N ILE A 276 -36.37 -5.85 -26.44
CA ILE A 276 -35.83 -6.85 -27.38
C ILE A 276 -35.84 -6.25 -28.78
N SER A 277 -34.66 -6.02 -29.38
CA SER A 277 -34.58 -5.51 -30.75
C SER A 277 -35.26 -6.45 -31.75
N SER A 278 -35.80 -5.89 -32.83
CA SER A 278 -36.40 -6.68 -33.92
C SER A 278 -35.41 -7.70 -34.52
N SER A 279 -34.11 -7.39 -34.48
CA SER A 279 -33.04 -8.29 -34.91
C SER A 279 -32.86 -9.53 -34.02
N LEU A 280 -33.17 -9.45 -32.72
CA LEU A 280 -33.08 -10.57 -31.78
C LEU A 280 -34.41 -11.34 -31.70
N ALA A 281 -35.53 -10.66 -31.92
CA ALA A 281 -36.86 -11.26 -31.91
C ALA A 281 -36.99 -12.41 -32.93
N PHE A 282 -36.41 -12.27 -34.13
CA PHE A 282 -36.50 -13.28 -35.19
C PHE A 282 -35.76 -14.60 -34.84
N PRO A 283 -34.48 -14.60 -34.41
CA PRO A 283 -33.83 -15.79 -33.89
C PRO A 283 -34.59 -16.49 -32.75
N MET A 284 -35.20 -15.72 -31.83
CA MET A 284 -35.96 -16.29 -30.71
C MET A 284 -37.24 -16.99 -31.18
N LEU A 285 -37.96 -16.42 -32.14
CA LEU A 285 -39.11 -17.08 -32.77
C LEU A 285 -38.72 -18.37 -33.47
N GLY A 286 -37.55 -18.39 -34.12
CA GLY A 286 -37.01 -19.62 -34.73
C GLY A 286 -36.78 -20.73 -33.69
N LEU A 287 -36.29 -20.40 -32.50
CA LEU A 287 -36.15 -21.35 -31.40
C LEU A 287 -37.50 -21.84 -30.87
N GLU A 288 -38.46 -20.93 -30.65
CA GLU A 288 -39.81 -21.27 -30.18
C GLU A 288 -40.54 -22.19 -31.18
N LEU A 289 -40.45 -21.89 -32.47
CA LEU A 289 -40.99 -22.72 -33.55
C LEU A 289 -40.31 -24.10 -33.58
N LEU A 290 -38.98 -24.16 -33.47
CA LEU A 290 -38.25 -25.42 -33.43
C LEU A 290 -38.68 -26.29 -32.24
N VAL A 291 -38.86 -25.71 -31.05
CA VAL A 291 -39.34 -26.43 -29.86
C VAL A 291 -40.79 -26.91 -30.04
N SER A 292 -41.66 -26.12 -30.65
CA SER A 292 -43.04 -26.53 -30.95
C SER A 292 -43.08 -27.70 -31.94
N LEU A 293 -42.27 -27.66 -32.99
CA LEU A 293 -42.15 -28.75 -33.96
C LEU A 293 -41.54 -30.03 -33.34
N LEU A 294 -40.60 -29.87 -32.41
CA LEU A 294 -40.07 -30.99 -31.64
C LEU A 294 -41.17 -31.69 -30.82
N LYS A 295 -42.09 -30.93 -30.24
CA LYS A 295 -43.26 -31.45 -29.51
C LYS A 295 -44.16 -32.26 -30.46
N GLU A 296 -44.53 -31.72 -31.62
CA GLU A 296 -45.35 -32.44 -32.62
C GLU A 296 -44.65 -33.69 -33.17
N SER A 297 -43.31 -33.66 -33.30
CA SER A 297 -42.55 -34.81 -33.81
C SER A 297 -42.52 -36.01 -32.85
N LYS A 298 -42.80 -35.78 -31.56
CA LYS A 298 -42.87 -36.80 -30.50
C LYS A 298 -44.28 -37.35 -30.29
N THR A 299 -45.31 -36.72 -30.82
CA THR A 299 -46.66 -37.29 -30.80
C THR A 299 -46.78 -38.29 -31.94
N ASP A 300 -47.02 -39.57 -31.60
CA ASP A 300 -47.26 -40.71 -32.51
C ASP A 300 -48.40 -40.48 -33.55
N ASP A 301 -49.08 -39.35 -33.47
CA ASP A 301 -50.23 -38.92 -34.25
C ASP A 301 -49.94 -38.76 -35.76
N TYR A 302 -48.69 -38.48 -36.15
CA TYR A 302 -48.36 -38.25 -37.57
C TYR A 302 -48.35 -39.56 -38.38
N GLU A 303 -47.86 -40.68 -37.82
CA GLU A 303 -47.89 -41.97 -38.52
C GLU A 303 -49.32 -42.55 -38.56
N ILE A 304 -50.13 -42.29 -37.53
CA ILE A 304 -51.53 -42.74 -37.46
C ILE A 304 -52.38 -42.01 -38.51
N LYS A 305 -52.32 -40.68 -38.57
CA LYS A 305 -53.09 -39.88 -39.56
C LYS A 305 -52.70 -40.19 -40.99
N LYS A 306 -51.41 -40.41 -41.27
CA LYS A 306 -50.94 -40.80 -42.61
C LYS A 306 -51.50 -42.16 -43.03
N ASN A 307 -51.57 -43.13 -42.13
CA ASN A 307 -52.08 -44.46 -42.43
C ASN A 307 -53.61 -44.49 -42.57
N GLU A 308 -54.35 -43.68 -41.80
CA GLU A 308 -55.80 -43.54 -41.95
C GLU A 308 -56.20 -42.91 -43.29
N ILE A 309 -55.49 -41.87 -43.74
CA ILE A 309 -55.74 -41.23 -45.05
C ILE A 309 -55.49 -42.22 -46.20
N ILE A 310 -54.39 -42.97 -46.13
CA ILE A 310 -54.06 -43.99 -47.16
C ILE A 310 -55.08 -45.15 -47.15
N ALA A 311 -55.62 -45.51 -45.98
CA ALA A 311 -56.64 -46.55 -45.87
C ALA A 311 -57.99 -46.08 -46.45
N ASP A 312 -58.40 -44.84 -46.20
CA ASP A 312 -59.65 -44.26 -46.73
C ASP A 312 -59.59 -44.04 -48.25
N GLU A 313 -58.45 -43.63 -48.79
CA GLU A 313 -58.25 -43.50 -50.24
C GLU A 313 -58.31 -44.86 -50.94
N LYS A 314 -57.71 -45.91 -50.35
CA LYS A 314 -57.82 -47.28 -50.87
C LYS A 314 -59.25 -47.81 -50.84
N LYS A 315 -60.02 -47.49 -49.80
CA LYS A 315 -61.40 -47.93 -49.66
C LYS A 315 -62.31 -47.27 -50.70
N LYS A 316 -62.13 -45.97 -50.95
CA LYS A 316 -62.84 -45.24 -52.02
C LYS A 316 -62.50 -45.78 -53.42
N ALA A 317 -61.23 -46.10 -53.68
CA ALA A 317 -60.81 -46.68 -54.96
C ALA A 317 -61.39 -48.08 -55.20
N ILE A 318 -61.50 -48.92 -54.16
CA ILE A 318 -62.12 -50.24 -54.25
C ILE A 318 -63.63 -50.14 -54.51
N ASP A 319 -64.32 -49.20 -53.85
CA ASP A 319 -65.76 -48.95 -54.05
C ASP A 319 -66.09 -48.36 -55.44
N GLU A 320 -65.19 -47.56 -56.02
CA GLU A 320 -65.33 -47.09 -57.41
C GLU A 320 -65.08 -48.21 -58.43
N LEU A 321 -64.11 -49.10 -58.17
CA LEU A 321 -63.81 -50.22 -59.04
C LEU A 321 -64.93 -51.27 -59.03
N SER A 322 -65.53 -51.57 -57.88
CA SER A 322 -66.67 -52.49 -57.79
C SER A 322 -67.91 -51.94 -58.49
N LYS A 323 -68.21 -50.64 -58.34
CA LYS A 323 -69.28 -49.95 -59.11
C LYS A 323 -69.02 -49.95 -60.63
N ARG A 324 -67.76 -49.86 -61.07
CA ARG A 324 -67.39 -49.96 -62.49
C ARG A 324 -67.56 -51.38 -63.03
N ILE A 325 -67.22 -52.40 -62.25
CA ILE A 325 -67.38 -53.81 -62.63
C ILE A 325 -68.86 -54.17 -62.77
N ASP A 326 -69.72 -53.67 -61.87
CA ASP A 326 -71.17 -53.91 -61.95
C ASP A 326 -71.80 -53.22 -63.18
N LYS A 327 -71.38 -51.99 -63.50
CA LYS A 327 -71.79 -51.29 -64.74
C LYS A 327 -71.31 -51.98 -66.03
N ILE A 328 -70.17 -52.66 -66.00
CA ILE A 328 -69.65 -53.41 -67.14
C ILE A 328 -70.44 -54.71 -67.33
N LYS A 329 -70.79 -55.41 -66.25
CA LYS A 329 -71.64 -56.63 -66.32
C LYS A 329 -73.03 -56.35 -66.89
N GLU A 330 -73.62 -55.20 -66.57
CA GLU A 330 -74.94 -54.79 -67.05
C GLU A 330 -74.95 -54.41 -68.55
N LYS A 331 -73.80 -54.02 -69.11
CA LYS A 331 -73.65 -53.64 -70.53
C LYS A 331 -73.33 -54.80 -71.48
N TYR A 332 -73.19 -56.04 -70.99
CA TYR A 332 -72.98 -57.22 -71.83
C TYR A 332 -74.30 -57.89 -72.22
N GLN A 333 -75.12 -57.15 -72.99
CA GLN A 333 -75.99 -57.71 -74.02
C GLN A 333 -75.76 -56.90 -75.30
N ALA A 334 -75.51 -57.62 -76.39
CA ALA A 334 -74.76 -57.18 -77.56
C ALA A 334 -75.37 -56.02 -78.36
N ASP A 335 -74.52 -55.10 -78.84
CA ASP A 335 -74.69 -54.44 -80.15
C ASP A 335 -73.35 -53.88 -80.71
N PRO A 336 -73.00 -54.09 -82.00
CA PRO A 336 -71.74 -53.65 -82.62
C PRO A 336 -71.43 -52.14 -82.65
N SER A 337 -72.36 -51.25 -82.29
CA SER A 337 -72.07 -49.81 -82.13
C SER A 337 -71.25 -49.47 -80.86
N SER A 338 -71.05 -50.43 -79.96
CA SER A 338 -70.30 -50.24 -78.70
C SER A 338 -68.77 -50.22 -78.86
N TYR A 339 -68.22 -50.66 -79.98
CA TYR A 339 -66.77 -50.78 -80.17
C TYR A 339 -66.09 -49.42 -80.42
N VAL A 340 -66.77 -48.49 -81.09
CA VAL A 340 -66.27 -47.13 -81.37
C VAL A 340 -66.14 -46.31 -80.08
N ALA A 341 -67.12 -46.41 -79.18
CA ALA A 341 -67.08 -45.73 -77.88
C ALA A 341 -65.94 -46.23 -76.97
N ILE A 342 -65.60 -47.52 -77.03
CA ILE A 342 -64.47 -48.09 -76.27
C ILE A 342 -63.13 -47.58 -76.81
N LEU A 343 -63.02 -47.39 -78.13
CA LEU A 343 -61.82 -46.84 -78.75
C LEU A 343 -61.66 -45.34 -78.43
N GLU A 344 -62.75 -44.57 -78.44
CA GLU A 344 -62.74 -43.15 -78.03
C GLU A 344 -62.35 -42.98 -76.55
N ASP A 345 -62.90 -43.78 -75.65
CA ASP A 345 -62.52 -43.78 -74.23
C ASP A 345 -61.03 -44.11 -74.05
N LYS A 346 -60.49 -45.02 -74.85
CA LYS A 346 -59.07 -45.38 -74.79
C LYS A 346 -58.17 -44.30 -75.37
N ILE A 347 -58.60 -43.60 -76.42
CA ILE A 347 -57.89 -42.43 -76.98
C ILE A 347 -57.83 -41.32 -75.93
N ASN A 348 -58.95 -41.00 -75.28
CA ASN A 348 -59.02 -39.97 -74.24
C ASN A 348 -58.11 -40.29 -73.04
N LEU A 349 -58.01 -41.58 -72.66
CA LEU A 349 -57.12 -42.04 -71.59
C LEU A 349 -55.64 -41.87 -71.97
N LEU A 350 -55.27 -42.26 -73.18
CA LEU A 350 -53.90 -42.08 -73.70
C LEU A 350 -53.53 -40.60 -73.87
N GLU A 351 -54.47 -39.75 -74.25
CA GLU A 351 -54.26 -38.29 -74.30
C GLU A 351 -54.04 -37.71 -72.91
N SER A 352 -54.80 -38.17 -71.90
CA SER A 352 -54.60 -37.76 -70.51
C SER A 352 -53.25 -38.21 -69.96
N GLU A 353 -52.84 -39.45 -70.22
CA GLU A 353 -51.52 -39.97 -69.83
C GLU A 353 -50.37 -39.21 -70.51
N ASN A 354 -50.53 -38.87 -71.80
CA ASN A 354 -49.55 -38.05 -72.53
C ASN A 354 -49.44 -36.64 -71.95
N MET A 355 -50.56 -36.02 -71.56
CA MET A 355 -50.54 -34.72 -70.87
C MET A 355 -49.81 -34.80 -69.52
N GLN A 356 -50.06 -35.84 -68.72
CA GLN A 356 -49.34 -36.05 -67.45
C GLN A 356 -47.83 -36.27 -67.66
N MET A 357 -47.46 -37.05 -68.68
CA MET A 357 -46.07 -37.27 -69.06
C MET A 357 -45.38 -35.97 -69.50
N GLN A 358 -46.10 -35.07 -70.16
CA GLN A 358 -45.57 -33.76 -70.54
C GLN A 358 -45.32 -32.88 -69.31
N VAL A 359 -46.26 -32.82 -68.37
CA VAL A 359 -46.07 -32.09 -67.09
C VAL A 359 -44.88 -32.63 -66.30
N LEU A 360 -44.69 -33.95 -66.26
CA LEU A 360 -43.54 -34.56 -65.60
C LEU A 360 -42.21 -34.18 -66.26
N ARG A 361 -42.17 -34.11 -67.60
CA ARG A 361 -40.97 -33.65 -68.33
C ARG A 361 -40.65 -32.19 -68.03
N ASP A 362 -41.64 -31.31 -68.05
CA ASP A 362 -41.47 -29.89 -67.74
C ASP A 362 -40.95 -29.67 -66.30
N ASN A 363 -41.41 -30.49 -65.35
CA ASN A 363 -40.91 -30.46 -63.99
C ASN A 363 -39.47 -30.98 -63.87
N LEU A 364 -39.11 -31.99 -64.65
CA LEU A 364 -37.75 -32.54 -64.69
C LEU A 364 -36.76 -31.51 -65.26
N ASP A 365 -37.15 -30.78 -66.31
CA ASP A 365 -36.36 -29.70 -66.90
C ASP A 365 -36.13 -28.55 -65.88
N LYS A 366 -37.16 -28.18 -65.10
CA LYS A 366 -37.02 -27.20 -64.01
C LYS A 366 -36.03 -27.67 -62.93
N ILE A 367 -36.09 -28.95 -62.53
CA ILE A 367 -35.16 -29.52 -61.54
C ILE A 367 -33.72 -29.49 -62.06
N VAL A 368 -33.51 -29.82 -63.34
CA VAL A 368 -32.19 -29.78 -63.98
C VAL A 368 -31.62 -28.36 -63.95
N LEU A 369 -32.43 -27.35 -64.30
CA LEU A 369 -32.03 -25.93 -64.24
C LEU A 369 -31.63 -25.49 -62.82
N VAL A 370 -32.40 -25.88 -61.80
CA VAL A 370 -32.08 -25.57 -60.39
C VAL A 370 -30.77 -26.24 -59.97
N LYS A 371 -30.56 -27.50 -60.36
CA LYS A 371 -29.32 -28.23 -60.07
C LYS A 371 -28.10 -27.54 -60.69
N GLU A 372 -28.20 -27.12 -61.95
CA GLU A 372 -27.12 -26.39 -62.62
C GLU A 372 -26.80 -25.05 -61.94
N GLY A 373 -27.82 -24.36 -61.40
CA GLY A 373 -27.62 -23.16 -60.57
C GLY A 373 -26.84 -23.46 -59.30
N LEU A 374 -27.26 -24.49 -58.55
CA LEU A 374 -26.59 -24.91 -57.31
C LEU A 374 -25.14 -25.39 -57.55
N ASP A 375 -24.87 -26.05 -58.68
CA ASP A 375 -23.52 -26.48 -59.04
C ASP A 375 -22.59 -25.29 -59.33
N LYS A 376 -23.12 -24.21 -59.93
CA LYS A 376 -22.37 -22.95 -60.12
C LYS A 376 -22.06 -22.28 -58.79
N ASP A 377 -23.05 -22.18 -57.90
CA ASP A 377 -22.87 -21.55 -56.59
C ASP A 377 -21.88 -22.34 -55.72
N ASN A 378 -21.96 -23.67 -55.71
CA ASN A 378 -21.00 -24.53 -55.04
C ASN A 378 -19.56 -24.34 -55.56
N LYS A 379 -19.40 -24.14 -56.88
CA LYS A 379 -18.10 -23.87 -57.48
C LYS A 379 -17.55 -22.50 -57.04
N ALA A 380 -18.41 -21.47 -57.00
CA ALA A 380 -18.03 -20.14 -56.52
C ALA A 380 -17.59 -20.18 -55.05
N LEU A 381 -18.38 -20.82 -54.18
CA LEU A 381 -18.04 -20.97 -52.76
C LEU A 381 -16.72 -21.70 -52.53
N ARG A 382 -16.41 -22.73 -53.32
CA ARG A 382 -15.10 -23.42 -53.25
C ARG A 382 -13.95 -22.49 -53.59
N MET A 383 -14.09 -21.65 -54.61
CA MET A 383 -13.07 -20.65 -54.97
C MET A 383 -12.88 -19.63 -53.85
N ASP A 384 -13.96 -19.19 -53.19
CA ASP A 384 -13.87 -18.26 -52.06
C ASP A 384 -13.19 -18.90 -50.85
N ILE A 385 -13.47 -20.17 -50.55
CA ILE A 385 -12.79 -20.93 -49.50
C ILE A 385 -11.29 -21.01 -49.78
N ASP A 386 -10.89 -21.36 -51.01
CA ASP A 386 -9.48 -21.46 -51.40
C ASP A 386 -8.76 -20.10 -51.27
N ASN A 387 -9.44 -19.00 -51.65
CA ASN A 387 -8.94 -17.64 -51.48
C ASN A 387 -8.82 -17.22 -50.01
N LEU A 388 -9.73 -17.65 -49.14
CA LEU A 388 -9.63 -17.38 -47.71
C LEU A 388 -8.51 -18.19 -47.06
N LEU A 389 -8.33 -19.45 -47.46
CA LEU A 389 -7.25 -20.32 -46.98
C LEU A 389 -5.87 -19.79 -47.38
N SER A 390 -5.71 -19.23 -48.58
CA SER A 390 -4.44 -18.60 -48.99
C SER A 390 -4.13 -17.36 -48.15
N LYS A 391 -5.12 -16.48 -47.93
CA LYS A 391 -4.97 -15.31 -47.04
C LYS A 391 -4.62 -15.70 -45.61
N LEU A 392 -5.22 -16.79 -45.10
CA LEU A 392 -4.97 -17.26 -43.75
C LEU A 392 -3.51 -17.73 -43.59
N ARG A 393 -2.98 -18.47 -44.57
CA ARG A 393 -1.56 -18.86 -44.59
C ARG A 393 -0.61 -17.67 -44.64
N ASP A 394 -0.93 -16.64 -45.43
CA ASP A 394 -0.11 -15.42 -45.50
C ASP A 394 -0.10 -14.67 -44.16
N LEU A 395 -1.25 -14.61 -43.47
CA LEU A 395 -1.34 -14.00 -42.15
C LEU A 395 -0.58 -14.81 -41.08
N GLU A 396 -0.65 -16.14 -41.12
CA GLU A 396 0.11 -17.02 -40.22
C GLU A 396 1.63 -16.83 -40.42
N ALA A 397 2.09 -16.72 -41.66
CA ALA A 397 3.50 -16.44 -41.95
C ALA A 397 3.94 -15.08 -41.39
N ARG A 398 3.14 -14.03 -41.59
CA ARG A 398 3.42 -12.69 -41.02
C ARG A 398 3.44 -12.70 -39.50
N LEU A 399 2.53 -13.43 -38.87
CA LEU A 399 2.47 -13.54 -37.40
C LEU A 399 3.73 -14.23 -36.86
N LYS A 400 4.23 -15.26 -37.56
CA LYS A 400 5.49 -15.92 -37.21
C LYS A 400 6.69 -14.97 -37.30
N ASP A 401 6.76 -14.15 -38.35
CA ASP A 401 7.84 -13.16 -38.52
C ASP A 401 7.80 -12.08 -37.44
N VAL A 402 6.60 -11.60 -37.09
CA VAL A 402 6.40 -10.62 -35.99
C VAL A 402 6.86 -11.21 -34.66
N ASN A 403 6.44 -12.43 -34.33
CA ASN A 403 6.86 -13.08 -33.08
C ASN A 403 8.38 -13.26 -33.00
N ALA A 404 9.02 -13.66 -34.10
CA ALA A 404 10.48 -13.78 -34.15
C ALA A 404 11.19 -12.42 -33.94
N SER A 405 10.62 -11.33 -34.46
CA SER A 405 11.13 -9.98 -34.22
C SER A 405 10.95 -9.53 -32.78
N GLU A 406 9.84 -9.89 -32.14
CA GLU A 406 9.55 -9.58 -30.74
C GLU A 406 10.53 -10.32 -29.81
N ASP A 407 10.80 -11.59 -30.07
CA ASP A 407 11.78 -12.39 -29.32
C ASP A 407 13.20 -11.80 -29.41
N LEU A 408 13.59 -11.29 -30.58
CA LEU A 408 14.87 -10.62 -30.78
C LEU A 408 14.95 -9.29 -30.00
N ILE A 409 13.88 -8.50 -30.04
CA ILE A 409 13.80 -7.24 -29.29
C ILE A 409 13.87 -7.52 -27.78
N ARG A 410 13.14 -8.52 -27.31
CA ARG A 410 13.13 -8.92 -25.91
C ARG A 410 14.51 -9.34 -25.41
N THR A 411 15.21 -10.18 -26.16
CA THR A 411 16.59 -10.60 -25.82
C THR A 411 17.55 -9.40 -25.79
N GLN A 412 17.46 -8.46 -26.73
CA GLN A 412 18.26 -7.23 -26.70
C GLN A 412 17.98 -6.36 -25.46
N TYR A 413 16.71 -6.26 -25.03
CA TYR A 413 16.36 -5.52 -23.81
C TYR A 413 16.87 -6.23 -22.55
N GLU A 414 16.77 -7.56 -22.49
CA GLU A 414 17.29 -8.37 -21.37
C GLU A 414 18.81 -8.21 -21.22
N ASP A 415 19.55 -8.18 -22.32
CA ASP A 415 21.01 -7.97 -22.29
C ASP A 415 21.38 -6.54 -21.86
N LYS A 416 20.67 -5.52 -22.36
CA LYS A 416 20.85 -4.12 -21.89
C LYS A 416 20.53 -3.96 -20.41
N LEU A 417 19.50 -4.65 -19.92
CA LEU A 417 19.15 -4.65 -18.50
C LEU A 417 20.25 -5.28 -17.65
N LYS A 418 20.84 -6.39 -18.09
CA LYS A 418 21.98 -7.02 -17.39
C LYS A 418 23.20 -6.09 -17.34
N GLU A 419 23.51 -5.43 -18.45
CA GLU A 419 24.62 -4.47 -18.51
C GLU A 419 24.39 -3.29 -17.55
N LYS A 420 23.19 -2.70 -17.56
CA LYS A 420 22.85 -1.59 -16.65
C LYS A 420 22.82 -2.01 -15.18
N ASN A 421 22.35 -3.21 -14.88
CA ASN A 421 22.38 -3.74 -13.51
C ASN A 421 23.81 -3.94 -13.01
N LYS A 422 24.72 -4.37 -13.89
CA LYS A 422 26.14 -4.48 -13.55
C LYS A 422 26.77 -3.11 -13.27
N GLU A 423 26.49 -2.10 -14.11
CA GLU A 423 26.93 -0.72 -13.86
C GLU A 423 26.41 -0.17 -12.52
N ILE A 424 25.14 -0.43 -12.19
CA ILE A 424 24.54 -0.01 -10.91
C ILE A 424 25.28 -0.65 -9.74
N GLU A 425 25.63 -1.92 -9.82
CA GLU A 425 26.29 -2.62 -8.73
C GLU A 425 27.74 -2.13 -8.53
N GLU A 426 28.47 -1.89 -9.62
CA GLU A 426 29.80 -1.26 -9.56
C GLU A 426 29.74 0.14 -8.93
N LEU A 427 28.71 0.93 -9.25
CA LEU A 427 28.49 2.25 -8.66
C LEU A 427 28.14 2.19 -7.16
N LYS A 428 27.35 1.20 -6.74
CA LYS A 428 27.03 0.99 -5.32
C LYS A 428 28.27 0.63 -4.52
N GLU A 429 29.09 -0.30 -5.01
CA GLU A 429 30.33 -0.68 -4.35
C GLU A 429 31.30 0.52 -4.22
N ALA A 430 31.39 1.34 -5.26
CA ALA A 430 32.21 2.56 -5.22
C ALA A 430 31.67 3.58 -4.20
N LEU A 431 30.36 3.73 -4.12
CA LEU A 431 29.71 4.64 -3.16
C LEU A 431 29.90 4.16 -1.73
N GLU A 432 29.78 2.86 -1.46
CA GLU A 432 30.00 2.25 -0.15
C GLU A 432 31.45 2.44 0.34
N LYS A 433 32.43 2.25 -0.56
CA LYS A 433 33.84 2.57 -0.26
C LYS A 433 34.00 4.04 0.11
N LYS A 434 33.40 4.96 -0.66
CA LYS A 434 33.47 6.40 -0.38
C LYS A 434 32.80 6.77 0.94
N THR A 435 31.68 6.15 1.30
CA THR A 435 31.02 6.41 2.59
C THR A 435 31.88 5.95 3.76
N ASN A 436 32.54 4.80 3.63
CA ASN A 436 33.43 4.27 4.68
C ASN A 436 34.66 5.17 4.88
N GLU A 437 35.31 5.60 3.78
CA GLU A 437 36.43 6.57 3.84
C GLU A 437 36.01 7.87 4.55
N LEU A 438 34.79 8.37 4.27
CA LEU A 438 34.29 9.62 4.84
C LEU A 438 33.94 9.46 6.33
N GLN A 439 33.41 8.31 6.74
CA GLN A 439 33.18 7.98 8.15
C GLN A 439 34.49 7.89 8.94
N GLU A 440 35.52 7.23 8.39
CA GLU A 440 36.84 7.17 9.01
C GLU A 440 37.46 8.56 9.18
N ALA A 441 37.36 9.41 8.15
CA ALA A 441 37.84 10.79 8.21
C ALA A 441 37.08 11.63 9.27
N LEU A 442 35.77 11.43 9.43
CA LEU A 442 34.98 12.10 10.47
C LEU A 442 35.42 11.67 11.88
N ILE A 443 35.63 10.36 12.10
CA ILE A 443 36.13 9.84 13.39
C ILE A 443 37.49 10.44 13.73
N GLN A 444 38.42 10.50 12.75
CA GLN A 444 39.73 11.11 12.95
C GLN A 444 39.62 12.60 13.32
N LYS A 445 38.75 13.34 12.63
CA LYS A 445 38.52 14.77 12.92
C LYS A 445 37.93 14.97 14.32
N GLN A 446 37.01 14.12 14.73
CA GLN A 446 36.37 14.20 16.05
C GLN A 446 37.36 13.87 17.19
N ASN A 447 38.23 12.88 16.97
CA ASN A 447 39.33 12.58 17.88
C ASN A 447 40.30 13.77 17.99
N ALA A 448 40.66 14.40 16.87
CA ALA A 448 41.50 15.60 16.87
C ALA A 448 40.86 16.75 17.66
N ILE A 449 39.57 17.03 17.44
CA ILE A 449 38.82 18.05 18.20
C ILE A 449 38.88 17.76 19.71
N SER A 450 38.57 16.53 20.12
CA SER A 450 38.60 16.14 21.54
C SER A 450 39.99 16.32 22.18
N LYS A 451 41.07 16.05 21.43
CA LYS A 451 42.44 16.26 21.90
C LYS A 451 42.76 17.74 22.03
N THR A 452 42.26 18.56 21.11
CA THR A 452 42.44 20.02 21.14
C THR A 452 41.69 20.66 22.30
N ASP A 453 40.50 20.16 22.63
CA ASP A 453 39.69 20.66 23.74
C ASP A 453 40.34 20.32 25.10
N LYS A 454 40.87 19.10 25.26
CA LYS A 454 41.69 18.75 26.44
C LYS A 454 42.89 19.67 26.60
N LEU A 455 43.64 19.90 25.53
CA LEU A 455 44.78 20.82 25.54
C LEU A 455 44.38 22.25 25.94
N LYS A 456 43.22 22.75 25.50
CA LYS A 456 42.71 24.07 25.90
C LYS A 456 42.33 24.11 27.38
N GLU A 457 41.72 23.04 27.89
CA GLU A 457 41.36 22.92 29.30
C GLU A 457 42.61 22.89 30.19
N ASP A 458 43.62 22.10 29.82
CA ASP A 458 44.92 22.04 30.50
C ASP A 458 45.61 23.42 30.50
N LEU A 459 45.64 24.11 29.36
CA LEU A 459 46.19 25.47 29.24
C LEU A 459 45.43 26.48 30.11
N SER A 460 44.10 26.35 30.21
CA SER A 460 43.28 27.21 31.07
C SER A 460 43.62 26.98 32.55
N ASN A 461 43.80 25.73 32.95
CA ASN A 461 44.15 25.37 34.31
C ASN A 461 45.57 25.83 34.68
N GLU A 462 46.55 25.68 33.78
CA GLU A 462 47.89 26.23 34.01
C GLU A 462 47.90 27.75 34.11
N ARG A 463 47.12 28.46 33.27
CA ARG A 463 46.99 29.92 33.37
C ARG A 463 46.43 30.35 34.73
N LYS A 464 45.41 29.66 35.25
CA LYS A 464 44.86 29.95 36.58
C LYS A 464 45.91 29.75 37.68
N LYS A 465 46.66 28.64 37.62
CA LYS A 465 47.75 28.39 38.58
C LYS A 465 48.83 29.48 38.51
N TYR A 466 49.21 29.89 37.30
CA TYR A 466 50.17 30.96 37.10
C TYR A 466 49.67 32.30 37.65
N ASP A 467 48.41 32.65 37.40
CA ASP A 467 47.81 33.89 37.90
C ASP A 467 47.70 33.90 39.43
N GLU A 468 47.39 32.76 40.06
CA GLU A 468 47.40 32.60 41.51
C GLU A 468 48.82 32.77 42.09
N LEU A 469 49.81 32.09 41.49
CA LEU A 469 51.20 32.18 41.92
C LEU A 469 51.76 33.61 41.77
N LYS A 470 51.38 34.28 40.70
CA LYS A 470 51.75 35.68 40.46
C LYS A 470 51.15 36.59 41.53
N ARG A 471 49.87 36.43 41.87
CA ARG A 471 49.21 37.20 42.94
C ARG A 471 49.88 36.99 44.30
N THR A 472 50.26 35.77 44.64
CA THR A 472 50.96 35.50 45.91
C THR A 472 52.34 36.15 45.93
N SER A 473 53.08 36.07 44.82
CA SER A 473 54.39 36.72 44.71
C SER A 473 54.27 38.25 44.79
N ASP A 474 53.27 38.85 44.13
CA ASP A 474 53.05 40.30 44.16
C ASP A 474 52.72 40.78 45.59
N LEU A 475 51.92 40.01 46.35
CA LEU A 475 51.62 40.30 47.76
C LEU A 475 52.85 40.18 48.67
N GLU A 476 53.70 39.18 48.44
CA GLU A 476 54.96 39.02 49.19
C GLU A 476 55.92 40.19 48.92
N ILE A 477 56.04 40.62 47.66
CA ILE A 477 56.85 41.79 47.28
C ILE A 477 56.31 43.03 48.00
N GLU A 478 55.00 43.28 47.97
CA GLU A 478 54.40 44.44 48.63
C GLU A 478 54.61 44.42 50.16
N SER A 479 54.56 43.23 50.77
CA SER A 479 54.87 43.06 52.20
C SER A 479 56.34 43.37 52.49
N LYS A 480 57.26 42.90 51.65
CA LYS A 480 58.70 43.13 51.82
C LYS A 480 59.07 44.59 51.59
N ASP A 481 58.44 45.25 50.63
CA ASP A 481 58.61 46.69 50.39
C ASP A 481 58.16 47.51 51.61
N LYS A 482 57.07 47.14 52.28
CA LYS A 482 56.65 47.77 53.54
C LYS A 482 57.69 47.60 54.64
N GLU A 483 58.19 46.37 54.82
CA GLU A 483 59.23 46.07 55.82
C GLU A 483 60.53 46.85 55.56
N ILE A 484 60.96 46.95 54.29
CA ILE A 484 62.13 47.74 53.88
C ILE A 484 61.92 49.22 54.20
N ASN A 485 60.75 49.78 53.89
CA ASN A 485 60.45 51.20 54.17
C ASN A 485 60.46 51.50 55.68
N GLU A 486 59.89 50.63 56.50
CA GLU A 486 59.93 50.78 57.97
C GLU A 486 61.37 50.74 58.51
N LEU A 487 62.21 49.84 58.00
CA LEU A 487 63.62 49.77 58.36
C LEU A 487 64.41 51.00 57.91
N LEU A 488 64.12 51.54 56.72
CA LEU A 488 64.74 52.77 56.21
C LEU A 488 64.37 53.97 57.08
N ASP A 489 63.11 54.11 57.47
CA ASP A 489 62.67 55.19 58.36
C ASP A 489 63.30 55.05 59.76
N PHE A 490 63.44 53.82 60.27
CA PHE A 490 64.15 53.56 61.53
C PHE A 490 65.65 53.90 61.43
N LYS A 491 66.30 53.55 60.31
CA LYS A 491 67.69 53.90 60.04
C LYS A 491 67.87 55.42 60.04
N ARG A 492 67.06 56.14 59.25
CA ARG A 492 67.06 57.62 59.16
C ARG A 492 66.85 58.29 60.51
N LEU A 493 65.94 57.77 61.33
CA LEU A 493 65.72 58.27 62.69
C LEU A 493 66.97 58.14 63.58
N ASN A 494 67.66 57.00 63.51
CA ASN A 494 68.87 56.77 64.29
C ASN A 494 70.05 57.61 63.79
N GLU A 495 70.19 57.78 62.47
CA GLU A 495 71.20 58.66 61.87
C GLU A 495 70.96 60.12 62.29
N GLY A 496 69.70 60.60 62.23
CA GLY A 496 69.34 61.93 62.73
C GLY A 496 69.63 62.12 64.22
N ARG A 497 69.37 61.11 65.06
CA ARG A 497 69.76 61.12 66.49
C ARG A 497 71.27 61.16 66.68
N PHE A 498 72.01 60.35 65.94
CA PHE A 498 73.47 60.28 66.01
C PHE A 498 74.10 61.61 65.61
N LYS A 499 73.69 62.21 64.49
CA LYS A 499 74.12 63.55 64.07
C LYS A 499 73.77 64.61 65.12
N GLY A 500 72.60 64.52 65.76
CA GLY A 500 72.23 65.38 66.89
C GLY A 500 73.19 65.27 68.09
N ILE A 501 73.66 64.06 68.41
CA ILE A 501 74.65 63.83 69.47
C ILE A 501 76.02 64.39 69.06
N GLN A 502 76.47 64.17 67.83
CA GLN A 502 77.72 64.75 67.31
C GLN A 502 77.70 66.28 67.34
N ALA A 503 76.56 66.90 67.04
CA ALA A 503 76.37 68.34 67.16
C ALA A 503 76.58 68.83 68.60
N MET A 504 76.04 68.11 69.59
CA MET A 504 76.20 68.45 71.02
C MET A 504 77.63 68.22 71.52
N ALA A 505 78.35 67.25 70.96
CA ALA A 505 79.75 66.97 71.28
C ALA A 505 80.73 67.99 70.65
N GLY A 506 80.25 68.90 69.80
CA GLY A 506 81.07 69.91 69.12
C GLY A 506 81.90 69.37 67.95
N GLU A 507 81.53 68.21 67.41
CA GLU A 507 82.26 67.52 66.32
C GLU A 507 81.80 67.96 64.91
N ILE A 508 80.78 68.82 64.80
CA ILE A 508 80.28 69.36 63.52
C ILE A 508 80.96 70.69 63.22
N ASN A 509 81.97 70.66 62.35
CA ASN A 509 82.72 71.84 61.85
C ASN A 509 82.48 72.06 60.35
N SER A 510 82.73 73.29 59.86
CA SER A 510 82.51 73.68 58.45
C SER A 510 83.35 72.90 57.41
N GLU A 511 84.33 72.11 57.85
CA GLU A 511 85.17 71.25 57.00
C GLU A 511 84.57 69.86 56.74
N ASN A 512 83.59 69.41 57.55
CA ASN A 512 82.95 68.09 57.45
C ASN A 512 81.48 68.15 56.97
N ALA A 513 81.04 69.30 56.45
CA ALA A 513 79.68 69.45 55.94
C ALA A 513 79.52 68.74 54.60
N GLU A 514 78.63 67.74 54.54
CA GLU A 514 78.30 67.05 53.30
C GLU A 514 77.66 68.05 52.32
N THR A 515 78.31 68.28 51.18
CA THR A 515 77.97 69.37 50.23
C THR A 515 77.36 68.85 48.92
N SER A 516 77.03 67.56 48.84
CA SER A 516 76.34 66.99 47.67
C SER A 516 74.82 67.15 47.80
N LYS A 517 74.13 67.23 46.66
CA LYS A 517 72.66 67.34 46.61
C LYS A 517 71.98 66.11 47.25
N GLU A 518 72.53 64.92 46.99
CA GLU A 518 72.04 63.66 47.56
C GLU A 518 72.18 63.63 49.09
N ALA A 519 73.31 64.13 49.62
CA ALA A 519 73.52 64.20 51.06
C ALA A 519 72.59 65.23 51.74
N PHE A 520 72.27 66.33 51.07
CA PHE A 520 71.30 67.30 51.56
C PHE A 520 69.87 66.72 51.59
N ASP A 521 69.46 66.03 50.51
CA ASP A 521 68.14 65.39 50.45
C ASP A 521 68.02 64.27 51.51
N GLU A 522 69.09 63.50 51.76
CA GLU A 522 69.12 62.48 52.81
C GLU A 522 69.05 63.12 54.22
N LEU A 523 69.76 64.22 54.45
CA LEU A 523 69.69 65.00 55.69
C LEU A 523 68.28 65.56 55.94
N GLU A 524 67.60 66.06 54.90
CA GLU A 524 66.21 66.54 55.00
C GLU A 524 65.24 65.40 55.34
N ASN A 525 65.45 64.21 54.77
CA ASN A 525 64.67 63.02 55.10
C ASN A 525 64.91 62.54 56.55
N GLU A 526 66.15 62.53 57.01
CA GLU A 526 66.49 62.23 58.41
C GLU A 526 65.84 63.23 59.39
N TYR A 527 65.88 64.53 59.06
CA TYR A 527 65.25 65.58 59.84
C TYR A 527 63.73 65.41 59.92
N ASN A 528 63.08 65.13 58.79
CA ASN A 528 61.64 64.91 58.73
C ASN A 528 61.22 63.65 59.50
N ALA A 529 61.97 62.54 59.40
CA ALA A 529 61.74 61.32 60.17
C ALA A 529 61.88 61.56 61.68
N PHE A 530 62.94 62.29 62.08
CA PHE A 530 63.17 62.65 63.47
C PHE A 530 62.05 63.53 64.05
N THR A 531 61.63 64.54 63.30
CA THR A 531 60.56 65.47 63.72
C THR A 531 59.22 64.75 63.81
N SER A 532 58.88 63.93 62.81
CA SER A 532 57.63 63.17 62.78
C SER A 532 57.55 62.17 63.94
N TYR A 533 58.66 61.47 64.26
CA TYR A 533 58.73 60.61 65.44
C TYR A 533 58.47 61.39 66.73
N TYR A 534 59.10 62.56 66.89
CA TYR A 534 58.89 63.40 68.07
C TYR A 534 57.46 63.91 68.18
N GLU A 535 56.82 64.29 67.07
CA GLU A 535 55.42 64.68 67.06
C GLU A 535 54.48 63.53 67.44
N GLU A 536 54.75 62.33 66.94
CA GLU A 536 54.04 61.10 67.27
C GLU A 536 54.14 60.77 68.76
N VAL A 537 55.37 60.77 69.29
CA VAL A 537 55.64 60.54 70.72
C VAL A 537 54.98 61.65 71.54
N TRP A 538 55.10 62.91 71.13
CA TRP A 538 54.44 64.04 71.80
C TRP A 538 52.92 63.86 71.85
N LYS A 539 52.29 63.47 70.74
CA LYS A 539 50.85 63.17 70.67
C LYS A 539 50.47 62.02 71.59
N LYS A 540 51.24 60.92 71.60
CA LYS A 540 51.01 59.75 72.47
C LYS A 540 51.18 60.11 73.95
N THR A 541 52.27 60.77 74.31
CA THR A 541 52.56 61.22 75.67
C THR A 541 51.54 62.24 76.16
N LYS A 542 51.12 63.20 75.33
CA LYS A 542 50.04 64.15 75.66
C LYS A 542 48.71 63.42 75.91
N LYS A 543 48.37 62.40 75.10
CA LYS A 543 47.17 61.57 75.33
C LYS A 543 47.25 60.79 76.64
N GLU A 544 48.39 60.19 76.97
CA GLU A 544 48.59 59.45 78.23
C GLU A 544 48.56 60.37 79.46
N ILE A 545 49.20 61.55 79.41
CA ILE A 545 49.12 62.54 80.49
C ILE A 545 47.68 63.02 80.71
N ILE A 546 46.92 63.27 79.63
CA ILE A 546 45.50 63.64 79.74
C ILE A 546 44.69 62.51 80.39
N LYS A 547 44.98 61.24 80.08
CA LYS A 547 44.35 60.09 80.76
C LYS A 547 44.71 60.05 82.25
N GLU A 548 45.97 60.24 82.64
CA GLU A 548 46.38 60.26 84.05
C GLU A 548 45.76 61.41 84.84
N ILE A 549 45.70 62.62 84.27
CA ILE A 549 45.07 63.78 84.92
C ILE A 549 43.57 63.53 85.14
N LYS A 550 42.88 62.90 84.18
CA LYS A 550 41.49 62.46 84.36
C LYS A 550 41.36 61.40 85.46
N ARG A 551 42.35 60.53 85.62
CA ARG A 551 42.40 59.47 86.65
C ARG A 551 42.68 59.98 88.07
N LYS A 552 43.30 61.15 88.24
CA LYS A 552 43.54 61.81 89.56
C LYS A 552 42.42 62.77 90.00
N LYS A 553 41.44 63.05 89.13
CA LYS A 553 40.29 63.94 89.39
C LYS A 553 38.96 63.22 89.57
N GLY A 554 38.94 61.90 89.44
CA GLY A 554 37.89 61.02 89.96
C GLY A 554 38.47 60.20 91.10
#